data_AF-A0A9N9T4J7-F1
#
_entry.id   AF-A0A9N9T4J7-F1
#
_cell.length_a   1.000
_cell.length_b   1.000
_cell.length_c   1.000
_cell.angle_alpha   90.00
_cell.angle_beta   90.00
_cell.angle_gamma   90.00
#
_symmetry.space_group_name_H-M   'P 1'
#
loop_
_entity.id
_entity.type
_entity.pdbx_description
1 polymer ?
#
loop_
_entity_poly.entity_id
_entity_poly.type
_entity_poly.pdbx_seq_one_letter_code
_entity_poly.pdbx_strand_id
1 'polypeptide(L)'
;MSSGKPLLGLWLYRSGEDWSYKEDSPITLKTQTSSNEEHTKPEEKEKVSIIFSLKNQVGGLVRALQAFQDMGINVQRIESRPSETNENQADFIVDVESEPKKLEQLSILLKREVVTMVIGKYGTEESENDFPLPTPLSATASFGKLLSLLNVFI
;
A
#
# COMPACT_ATOMS: atom_id res chain seq x y z
N MET A 1 36.98 -14.22 15.33
CA MET A 1 36.36 -12.91 15.02
C MET A 1 35.57 -13.11 13.73
N SER A 2 34.31 -13.54 13.82
CA SER A 2 33.46 -13.76 12.64
C SER A 2 32.47 -12.60 12.58
N SER A 3 32.69 -11.69 11.65
CA SER A 3 31.79 -10.56 11.40
C SER A 3 30.63 -11.06 10.53
N GLY A 4 29.51 -11.38 11.17
CA GLY A 4 28.26 -11.70 10.48
C GLY A 4 27.72 -10.43 9.83
N LYS A 5 27.91 -10.29 8.52
CA LYS A 5 27.24 -9.26 7.74
C LYS A 5 25.81 -9.73 7.44
N PRO A 6 24.77 -9.01 7.86
CA PRO A 6 23.39 -9.36 7.52
C PRO A 6 23.18 -9.20 6.00
N LEU A 7 22.61 -10.23 5.37
CA LEU A 7 22.29 -10.31 3.94
C LEU A 7 21.09 -9.40 3.59
N LEU A 8 21.24 -8.10 3.75
CA LEU A 8 20.25 -7.13 3.28
C LEU A 8 20.60 -6.69 1.86
N GLY A 9 19.75 -7.10 0.91
CA GLY A 9 19.59 -6.42 -0.37
C GLY A 9 20.33 -7.01 -1.57
N LEU A 10 19.93 -8.20 -2.04
CA LEU A 10 20.30 -8.67 -3.36
C LEU A 10 19.38 -8.01 -4.41
N TRP A 11 19.90 -7.02 -5.14
CA TRP A 11 19.22 -6.44 -6.29
C TRP A 11 19.77 -7.07 -7.57
N LEU A 12 19.03 -7.98 -8.20
CA LEU A 12 19.34 -8.43 -9.56
C LEU A 12 18.73 -7.44 -10.56
N TYR A 13 19.54 -6.85 -11.42
CA TYR A 13 19.07 -6.13 -12.60
C TYR A 13 19.77 -6.65 -13.86
N ARG A 14 19.05 -6.64 -14.98
CA ARG A 14 19.53 -7.15 -16.28
C ARG A 14 20.17 -6.03 -17.09
N SER A 15 21.41 -6.22 -17.53
CA SER A 15 22.06 -5.36 -18.53
C SER A 15 22.69 -6.27 -19.58
N GLY A 16 22.02 -6.42 -20.73
CA GLY A 16 22.44 -7.31 -21.81
C GLY A 16 22.08 -8.79 -21.62
N GLU A 17 22.97 -9.67 -22.09
CA GLU A 17 22.85 -11.14 -22.07
C GLU A 17 23.39 -11.80 -20.78
N ASP A 18 24.06 -11.04 -19.89
CA ASP A 18 24.72 -11.56 -18.69
C ASP A 18 24.22 -10.92 -17.39
N TRP A 19 24.25 -11.69 -16.30
CA TRP A 19 23.93 -11.21 -14.95
C TRP A 19 25.17 -10.61 -14.28
N SER A 20 25.13 -9.32 -13.92
CA SER A 20 26.23 -8.64 -13.20
C SER A 20 25.82 -8.25 -11.77
N TYR A 21 26.67 -8.53 -10.77
CA TYR A 21 26.49 -8.11 -9.38
C TYR A 21 26.96 -6.65 -9.20
N LYS A 22 26.24 -5.85 -8.42
CA LYS A 22 26.74 -4.57 -7.89
C LYS A 22 26.38 -4.47 -6.42
N GLU A 23 27.39 -4.17 -5.61
CA GLU A 23 27.30 -4.12 -4.14
C GLU A 23 26.61 -2.85 -3.61
N ASP A 24 26.45 -1.82 -4.44
CA ASP A 24 25.94 -0.53 -4.00
C ASP A 24 24.54 -0.23 -4.54
N SER A 25 23.60 -0.05 -3.60
CA SER A 25 22.25 0.43 -3.88
C SER A 25 22.31 1.91 -4.33
N PRO A 26 21.73 2.30 -5.48
CA PRO A 26 21.73 3.69 -5.95
C PRO A 26 20.90 4.63 -5.06
N ILE A 27 20.15 4.08 -4.09
CA ILE A 27 19.33 4.84 -3.15
C ILE A 27 20.08 4.93 -1.83
N THR A 28 20.54 6.13 -1.48
CA THR A 28 21.13 6.40 -0.16
C THR A 28 20.03 6.36 0.91
N LEU A 29 19.80 5.20 1.53
CA LEU A 29 18.94 5.08 2.72
C LEU A 29 19.66 5.73 3.91
N LYS A 30 19.34 6.99 4.22
CA LYS A 30 19.68 7.59 5.51
C LYS A 30 18.72 7.04 6.57
N THR A 31 19.17 6.03 7.32
CA THR A 31 18.52 5.63 8.57
C THR A 31 18.58 6.79 9.56
N GLN A 32 17.48 7.53 9.71
CA GLN A 32 17.31 8.45 10.83
C GLN A 32 16.71 7.67 12.00
N THR A 33 17.56 7.09 12.84
CA THR A 33 17.19 6.75 14.20
C THR A 33 17.28 8.03 15.02
N SER A 34 16.19 8.81 15.04
CA SER A 34 16.06 9.95 15.95
C SER A 34 15.24 9.48 17.15
N SER A 35 15.94 8.97 18.17
CA SER A 35 15.40 8.91 19.53
C SER A 35 15.29 10.34 20.06
N ASN A 36 14.11 10.94 19.92
CA ASN A 36 13.72 12.08 20.73
C ASN A 36 12.39 11.71 21.39
N GLU A 37 12.48 11.25 22.64
CA GLU A 37 11.34 11.20 23.56
C GLU A 37 11.00 12.65 23.93
N GLU A 38 10.17 13.29 23.11
CA GLU A 38 9.45 14.48 23.52
C GLU A 38 8.04 14.04 23.91
N HIS A 39 7.67 14.35 25.15
CA HIS A 39 6.44 13.94 25.80
C HIS A 39 5.25 14.67 25.15
N THR A 40 4.80 14.18 23.99
CA THR A 40 3.55 14.60 23.36
C THR A 40 2.47 13.57 23.66
N LYS A 41 1.30 14.07 24.04
CA LYS A 41 0.05 13.31 24.20
C LYS A 41 -0.05 12.25 23.09
N PRO A 42 -0.43 10.99 23.37
CA PRO A 42 -0.54 9.97 22.34
C PRO A 42 -1.48 10.50 21.25
N GLU A 43 -0.90 10.88 20.12
CA GLU A 43 -1.67 11.34 18.98
C GLU A 43 -2.37 10.11 18.42
N GLU A 44 -3.70 10.13 18.43
CA GLU A 44 -4.51 9.06 17.88
C GLU A 44 -4.18 8.93 16.39
N LYS A 45 -3.48 7.85 16.04
CA LYS A 45 -3.15 7.51 14.66
C LYS A 45 -4.29 6.69 14.08
N GLU A 46 -4.65 7.00 12.84
CA GLU A 46 -5.69 6.30 12.11
C GLU A 46 -5.08 5.34 11.10
N LYS A 47 -5.61 4.13 11.03
CA LYS A 47 -5.29 3.17 9.97
C LYS A 47 -6.15 3.46 8.75
N VAL A 48 -5.48 3.76 7.64
CA VAL A 48 -6.11 4.24 6.43
C VAL A 48 -5.56 3.50 5.23
N SER A 49 -6.45 3.08 4.34
CA SER A 49 -6.12 2.55 3.02
C SER A 49 -6.39 3.62 1.98
N ILE A 50 -5.38 3.94 1.18
CA ILE A 50 -5.44 4.90 0.08
C ILE A 50 -5.34 4.11 -1.21
N ILE A 51 -6.36 4.22 -2.05
CA ILE A 51 -6.37 3.63 -3.39
C ILE A 51 -6.20 4.75 -4.40
N PHE A 52 -5.21 4.66 -5.29
CA PHE A 52 -5.03 5.64 -6.35
C PHE A 52 -4.60 5.01 -7.66
N SER A 53 -5.01 5.60 -8.78
CA SER A 53 -4.62 5.16 -10.11
C SER A 53 -3.49 6.04 -10.67
N LEU A 54 -2.50 5.42 -11.30
CA LEU A 54 -1.41 6.09 -12.02
C LEU A 54 -1.39 5.64 -13.48
N LYS A 55 -1.01 6.55 -14.37
CA LYS A 55 -0.62 6.18 -15.75
C LYS A 55 0.64 5.33 -15.69
N ASN A 56 0.73 4.33 -16.58
CA ASN A 56 1.91 3.49 -16.72
C ASN A 56 3.05 4.28 -17.39
N GLN A 57 3.72 5.11 -16.59
CA GLN A 57 4.86 5.92 -16.99
C GLN A 57 6.03 5.70 -16.04
N VAL A 58 7.25 5.70 -16.59
CA VAL A 58 8.47 5.51 -15.81
C VAL A 58 8.53 6.54 -14.67
N GLY A 59 8.76 6.06 -13.45
CA GLY A 59 8.84 6.88 -12.25
C GLY A 59 7.50 7.42 -11.74
N GLY A 60 6.35 7.03 -12.30
CA GLY A 60 5.02 7.40 -11.78
C GLY A 60 4.85 7.08 -10.31
N LEU A 61 5.10 5.83 -9.95
CA LEU A 61 5.00 5.40 -8.56
C LEU A 61 6.01 6.12 -7.65
N VAL A 62 7.23 6.37 -8.13
CA VAL A 62 8.27 7.07 -7.37
C VAL A 62 7.80 8.49 -7.01
N ARG A 63 7.23 9.24 -7.96
CA ARG A 63 6.71 10.58 -7.70
C ARG A 63 5.52 10.57 -6.74
N ALA A 64 4.65 9.56 -6.80
CA ALA A 64 3.56 9.42 -5.85
C ALA A 64 4.08 9.10 -4.43
N LEU A 65 5.05 8.19 -4.31
CA LEU A 65 5.66 7.83 -3.04
C LEU A 65 6.50 8.95 -2.42
N GLN A 66 7.00 9.88 -3.22
CA GLN A 66 7.66 11.09 -2.72
C GLN A 66 6.76 11.88 -1.77
N ALA A 67 5.44 11.94 -2.03
CA ALA A 67 4.51 12.63 -1.16
C ALA A 67 4.45 12.03 0.26
N PHE A 68 4.57 10.71 0.38
CA PHE A 68 4.63 10.04 1.68
C PHE A 68 5.96 10.32 2.39
N GLN A 69 7.06 10.33 1.63
CA GLN A 69 8.39 10.66 2.14
C GLN A 69 8.45 12.10 2.66
N ASP A 70 7.95 13.08 1.89
CA ASP A 70 7.95 14.50 2.25
C ASP A 70 7.14 14.75 3.54
N MET A 71 6.08 13.97 3.75
CA MET A 71 5.24 14.01 4.95
C MET A 71 5.79 13.19 6.13
N GLY A 72 6.85 12.41 5.93
CA GLY A 72 7.39 11.49 6.93
C GLY A 72 6.41 10.38 7.33
N ILE A 73 5.52 9.97 6.42
CA ILE A 73 4.51 8.92 6.67
C ILE A 73 5.08 7.56 6.26
N ASN A 74 5.02 6.60 7.18
CA ASN A 74 5.42 5.22 6.91
C ASN A 74 4.34 4.47 6.12
N VAL A 75 4.74 3.82 5.03
CA VAL A 75 3.87 2.91 4.26
C VAL A 75 3.97 1.51 4.86
N GLN A 76 2.85 0.97 5.35
CA GLN A 76 2.81 -0.38 5.93
C GLN A 76 2.68 -1.46 4.86
N ARG A 77 1.88 -1.18 3.83
CA ARG A 77 1.65 -2.09 2.70
C ARG A 77 1.45 -1.29 1.45
N ILE A 78 1.97 -1.82 0.35
CA ILE A 78 1.71 -1.32 -0.99
C ILE A 78 1.49 -2.49 -1.94
N GLU A 79 0.41 -2.43 -2.69
CA GLU A 79 0.08 -3.42 -3.71
C GLU A 79 -0.30 -2.73 -5.01
N SER A 80 0.23 -3.24 -6.13
CA SER A 80 -0.19 -2.83 -7.48
C SER A 80 -1.18 -3.82 -8.06
N ARG A 81 -2.17 -3.33 -8.79
CA ARG A 81 -3.08 -4.15 -9.60
C ARG A 81 -3.26 -3.51 -10.98
N PRO A 82 -3.49 -4.30 -12.05
CA PRO A 82 -3.94 -3.76 -13.32
C PRO A 82 -5.24 -2.97 -13.10
N SER A 83 -5.37 -1.79 -13.70
CA SER A 83 -6.61 -1.02 -13.57
C SER A 83 -7.72 -1.67 -14.38
N GLU A 84 -8.90 -1.84 -13.78
CA GLU A 84 -10.08 -2.38 -14.46
C GLU A 84 -10.68 -1.38 -15.46
N THR A 85 -10.44 -0.08 -15.23
CA THR A 85 -11.06 0.98 -16.04
C THR A 85 -10.21 1.38 -17.24
N ASN A 86 -8.89 1.23 -17.17
CA ASN A 86 -7.97 1.67 -18.22
C ASN A 86 -6.73 0.78 -18.33
N GLU A 87 -6.48 0.20 -19.51
CA GLU A 87 -5.34 -0.70 -19.78
C GLU A 87 -3.96 -0.03 -19.60
N ASN A 88 -3.89 1.30 -19.73
CA ASN A 88 -2.65 2.09 -19.58
C ASN A 88 -2.47 2.63 -18.15
N GLN A 89 -3.25 2.17 -17.18
CA GLN A 89 -3.17 2.60 -15.79
C GLN A 89 -3.00 1.40 -14.86
N ALA A 90 -2.45 1.67 -13.68
CA ALA A 90 -2.36 0.72 -12.60
C ALA A 90 -2.96 1.34 -11.34
N ASP A 91 -3.69 0.53 -10.59
CA ASP A 91 -4.27 0.90 -9.31
C ASP A 91 -3.31 0.46 -8.20
N PHE A 92 -3.06 1.36 -7.27
CA PHE A 92 -2.21 1.13 -6.11
C PHE A 92 -3.04 1.21 -4.85
N ILE A 93 -2.94 0.19 -4.01
CA ILE A 93 -3.56 0.15 -2.68
C ILE A 93 -2.43 0.33 -1.67
N VAL A 94 -2.53 1.36 -0.86
CA VAL A 94 -1.49 1.77 0.09
C VAL A 94 -2.08 1.88 1.48
N ASP A 95 -1.63 1.04 2.40
CA ASP A 95 -2.04 1.10 3.80
C ASP A 95 -1.02 1.90 4.61
N VAL A 96 -1.52 2.86 5.39
CA VAL A 96 -0.74 3.76 6.25
C VAL A 96 -1.38 3.90 7.63
N GLU A 97 -0.57 4.29 8.60
CA GLU A 97 -1.05 4.71 9.92
C GLU A 97 -0.41 6.03 10.30
N SER A 98 -1.24 7.05 10.42
CA SER A 98 -0.78 8.42 10.64
C SER A 98 -1.88 9.28 11.27
N GLU A 99 -1.48 10.44 11.76
CA GLU A 99 -2.38 11.48 12.25
C GLU A 99 -3.27 12.02 11.12
N PRO A 100 -4.55 12.36 11.40
CA PRO A 100 -5.50 12.83 10.38
C PRO A 100 -5.02 14.11 9.67
N LYS A 101 -4.34 15.01 10.39
CA LYS A 101 -3.78 16.25 9.81
C LYS A 101 -2.74 15.97 8.72
N LYS A 102 -1.85 14.99 8.95
CA LYS A 102 -0.82 14.60 7.97
C LYS A 102 -1.47 13.91 6.76
N LEU A 103 -2.52 13.11 6.98
CA LEU A 103 -3.26 12.45 5.91
C LEU A 103 -3.98 13.45 5.00
N GLU A 104 -4.54 14.53 5.56
CA GLU A 104 -5.13 15.62 4.76
C GLU A 104 -4.08 16.26 3.85
N GLN A 105 -2.90 16.60 4.39
CA GLN A 105 -1.81 17.18 3.62
C GLN A 105 -1.27 16.23 2.54
N LEU A 106 -1.10 14.95 2.89
CA LEU A 106 -0.73 13.89 1.94
C LEU A 106 -1.72 13.80 0.77
N SER A 107 -3.02 13.88 1.05
CA SER A 107 -4.06 13.81 0.01
C SER A 107 -3.94 14.96 -1.00
N ILE A 108 -3.52 16.14 -0.56
CA ILE A 108 -3.32 17.31 -1.43
C ILE A 108 -2.10 17.08 -2.33
N LEU A 109 -1.01 16.54 -1.78
CA LEU A 109 0.21 16.24 -2.54
C LEU A 109 -0.03 15.16 -3.59
N LEU A 110 -0.73 14.09 -3.22
CA LEU A 110 -1.03 12.96 -4.11
C LEU A 110 -1.91 13.37 -5.28
N LYS A 111 -2.92 14.23 -5.07
CA LYS A 111 -3.82 14.73 -6.13
C LYS A 111 -3.10 15.37 -7.31
N ARG A 112 -1.86 15.83 -7.15
CA ARG A 112 -1.05 16.40 -8.24
C ARG A 112 -0.47 15.33 -9.17
N GLU A 113 -0.22 14.13 -8.65
CA GLU A 113 0.46 13.06 -9.40
C GLU A 113 -0.50 11.96 -9.88
N VAL A 114 -1.58 11.71 -9.14
CA VAL A 114 -2.50 10.59 -9.39
C VAL A 114 -3.68 10.98 -10.27
N VAL A 115 -4.22 10.01 -11.02
CA VAL A 115 -5.38 10.20 -11.90
C VAL A 115 -6.68 10.21 -11.09
N THR A 116 -6.81 9.25 -10.18
CA THR A 116 -7.94 9.10 -9.27
C THR A 116 -7.40 8.74 -7.89
N MET A 117 -8.16 9.05 -6.84
CA MET A 117 -7.79 8.70 -5.48
C MET A 117 -9.04 8.54 -4.60
N VAL A 118 -9.04 7.48 -3.80
CA VAL A 118 -10.05 7.17 -2.79
C VAL A 118 -9.34 6.86 -1.48
N ILE A 119 -9.90 7.32 -0.36
CA ILE A 119 -9.34 7.13 0.98
C ILE A 119 -10.41 6.44 1.83
N GLY A 120 -10.08 5.29 2.41
CA GLY A 120 -10.95 4.53 3.32
C GLY A 120 -10.26 4.29 4.65
N LYS A 121 -10.99 4.51 5.75
CA LYS A 121 -10.53 4.14 7.10
C LYS A 121 -10.99 2.72 7.40
N TYR A 122 -10.17 1.92 8.06
CA TYR A 122 -10.54 0.57 8.49
C TYR A 122 -10.02 0.29 9.89
N GLY A 123 -10.74 -0.52 10.66
CA GLY A 123 -10.38 -0.81 12.06
C GLY A 123 -10.81 0.27 13.04
N THR A 124 -11.74 1.17 12.68
CA THR A 124 -12.61 1.75 13.69
C THR A 124 -13.36 0.57 14.28
N GLU A 125 -13.11 0.24 15.54
CA GLU A 125 -13.89 -0.75 16.24
C GLU A 125 -15.32 -0.21 16.34
N GLU A 126 -16.14 -0.54 15.35
CA GLU A 126 -17.57 -0.63 15.53
C GLU A 126 -17.75 -1.65 16.63
N SER A 127 -18.09 -1.15 17.82
CA SER A 127 -18.70 -1.93 18.89
C SER A 127 -19.60 -3.00 18.28
N GLU A 128 -19.31 -4.26 18.61
CA GLU A 128 -19.85 -5.57 18.21
C GLU A 128 -21.37 -5.74 17.90
N ASN A 129 -22.14 -4.73 17.47
CA ASN A 129 -23.60 -4.76 17.44
C ASN A 129 -24.27 -4.15 16.21
N ASP A 130 -23.60 -3.94 15.06
CA ASP A 130 -24.28 -3.41 13.88
C ASP A 130 -23.91 -4.07 12.54
N PHE A 131 -23.57 -5.37 12.56
CA PHE A 131 -23.84 -6.17 11.37
C PHE A 131 -25.36 -6.27 11.23
N PRO A 132 -25.98 -5.73 10.16
CA PRO A 132 -27.40 -5.93 9.96
C PRO A 132 -27.64 -7.43 9.88
N LEU A 133 -28.52 -7.92 10.75
CA LEU A 133 -28.95 -9.32 10.73
C LEU A 133 -29.32 -9.68 9.29
N PRO A 134 -28.88 -10.85 8.76
CA PRO A 134 -29.38 -11.31 7.48
C PRO A 134 -30.90 -11.31 7.58
N THR A 135 -31.55 -10.49 6.77
CA THR A 135 -32.99 -10.50 6.66
C THR A 135 -33.39 -11.93 6.32
N PRO A 136 -34.30 -12.58 7.07
CA PRO A 136 -34.73 -13.93 6.75
C PRO A 136 -35.59 -13.85 5.49
N LEU A 137 -34.95 -13.85 4.33
CA LEU A 137 -35.61 -14.20 3.09
C LEU A 137 -35.94 -15.68 3.20
N SER A 138 -37.25 -15.95 3.15
CA SER A 138 -37.89 -17.26 3.20
C SER A 138 -37.02 -18.38 2.63
N ALA A 139 -36.95 -19.46 3.41
CA ALA A 139 -36.39 -20.73 2.99
C ALA A 139 -36.86 -21.14 1.58
N THR A 140 -35.90 -21.36 0.68
CA THR A 140 -35.79 -22.68 0.04
C THR A 140 -34.35 -22.95 -0.33
N ALA A 141 -33.89 -24.12 0.09
CA ALA A 141 -32.55 -24.63 -0.14
C ALA A 141 -32.38 -25.04 -1.61
N SER A 142 -31.22 -24.72 -2.18
CA SER A 142 -30.52 -25.66 -3.07
C SER A 142 -29.03 -25.28 -3.12
N PHE A 143 -28.28 -25.73 -2.12
CA PHE A 143 -26.81 -25.69 -2.12
C PHE A 143 -26.26 -26.85 -2.97
N GLY A 144 -26.57 -26.83 -4.26
CA GLY A 144 -26.31 -27.96 -5.14
C GLY A 144 -26.23 -27.60 -6.62
N LYS A 145 -25.40 -26.62 -6.97
CA LYS A 145 -24.76 -26.41 -8.30
C LYS A 145 -24.16 -25.01 -8.35
N LEU A 146 -22.93 -24.84 -7.86
CA LEU A 146 -22.03 -23.79 -8.39
C LEU A 146 -20.54 -24.05 -8.08
N LEU A 147 -20.16 -25.14 -7.41
CA LEU A 147 -18.77 -25.59 -7.30
C LEU A 147 -18.24 -26.33 -8.55
N SER A 148 -18.73 -26.00 -9.75
CA SER A 148 -18.30 -26.67 -10.99
C SER A 148 -17.48 -25.80 -11.93
N LEU A 149 -17.26 -24.51 -11.67
CA LEU A 149 -16.57 -23.63 -12.64
C LEU A 149 -15.51 -22.72 -12.02
N LEU A 150 -14.83 -23.17 -10.96
CA LEU A 150 -13.54 -22.59 -10.57
C LEU A 150 -12.47 -23.68 -10.50
N ASN A 151 -12.24 -24.26 -11.67
CA ASN A 151 -10.93 -24.77 -12.06
C ASN A 151 -10.82 -24.49 -13.56
N VAL A 152 -9.60 -24.18 -14.02
CA VAL A 152 -9.26 -23.55 -15.31
C VAL A 152 -9.36 -22.02 -15.20
N PHE A 153 -8.26 -21.27 -15.09
CA PHE A 153 -7.15 -21.24 -16.04
C PHE A 153 -5.76 -21.25 -15.38
N ILE A 154 -4.87 -22.04 -15.99
CA ILE A 154 -3.42 -21.81 -16.05
C ILE A 154 -3.17 -20.61 -16.97
#